data_AF-R9GTQ4-F1
#
_entry.id   AF-R9GTQ4-F1
#
_cell.length_a   1.000
_cell.length_b   1.000
_cell.length_c   1.000
_cell.angle_alpha   90.00
_cell.angle_beta   90.00
_cell.angle_gamma   90.00
#
_symmetry.space_group_name_H-M   'P 1'
#
loop_
_entity.id
_entity.type
_entity.pdbx_description
1 polymer ?
#
loop_
_entity_poly.entity_id
_entity_poly.type
_entity_poly.pdbx_seq_one_letter_code
_entity_poly.pdbx_strand_id
1 'polypeptide(L)'
;MTTEHTKGQEHADQADHAGMSVKRIWIVFAYLLGITSLEFIIALVLIPMGLNHGLANFTYISLTLLKAYYIIAYFMHLRFEKSAMITAVTVGLIFIVYFIVLMLTEGSYLNLHMNQ
;
A
#
# COMPACT_ATOMS: atom_id res chain seq x y z
N MET A 1 64.03 -15.69 -20.43
CA MET A 1 62.97 -15.88 -19.42
C MET A 1 62.31 -14.55 -19.16
N THR A 2 61.23 -14.26 -19.86
CA THR A 2 60.31 -13.14 -19.60
C THR A 2 58.93 -13.67 -19.97
N THR A 3 58.22 -14.16 -18.96
CA THR A 3 56.92 -14.80 -19.09
C THR A 3 55.86 -13.73 -19.28
N GLU A 4 55.20 -13.80 -20.44
CA GLU A 4 53.91 -13.16 -20.68
C GLU A 4 52.86 -13.80 -19.75
N HIS A 5 52.29 -13.00 -18.85
CA HIS A 5 51.08 -13.36 -18.10
C HIS A 5 50.02 -12.29 -18.30
N THR A 6 49.42 -12.29 -19.49
CA THR A 6 48.03 -11.88 -19.68
C THR A 6 47.17 -13.14 -19.57
N LYS A 7 46.45 -13.32 -18.46
CA LYS A 7 45.39 -14.34 -18.35
C LYS A 7 44.36 -13.96 -17.27
N GLY A 8 43.11 -13.81 -17.71
CA GLY A 8 41.87 -13.76 -16.90
C GLY A 8 41.65 -12.40 -16.24
N GLN A 9 40.70 -11.55 -16.65
CA GLN A 9 39.26 -11.83 -16.68
C GLN A 9 38.81 -12.71 -15.52
N GLU A 10 38.73 -12.11 -14.33
CA GLU A 10 37.74 -12.48 -13.32
C GLU A 10 36.66 -11.39 -13.33
N HIS A 11 35.76 -11.52 -14.30
CA HIS A 11 34.36 -11.19 -14.07
C HIS A 11 33.90 -12.07 -12.91
N ALA A 12 33.88 -11.52 -11.69
CA ALA A 12 32.99 -12.01 -10.65
C ALA A 12 31.91 -10.96 -10.52
N ASP A 13 30.87 -11.18 -11.30
CA ASP A 13 29.56 -10.55 -11.21
C ASP A 13 29.14 -10.41 -9.74
N GLN A 14 29.38 -9.24 -9.14
CA GLN A 14 28.53 -8.79 -8.05
C GLN A 14 27.27 -8.19 -8.67
N ALA A 15 26.56 -9.07 -9.37
CA ALA A 15 25.23 -8.85 -9.87
C ALA A 15 24.35 -8.42 -8.69
N ASP A 16 23.80 -7.22 -8.83
CA ASP A 16 22.39 -6.99 -8.54
C ASP A 16 21.88 -7.54 -7.21
N HIS A 17 22.29 -6.93 -6.11
CA HIS A 17 21.42 -6.84 -4.93
C HIS A 17 20.27 -5.86 -5.21
N ALA A 18 19.51 -6.10 -6.28
CA ALA A 18 18.26 -5.42 -6.66
C ALA A 18 17.05 -5.95 -5.86
N GLY A 19 17.29 -6.61 -4.72
CA GLY A 19 16.27 -7.09 -3.80
C GLY A 19 16.30 -6.28 -2.52
N MET A 20 15.16 -5.70 -2.14
CA MET A 20 14.97 -4.98 -0.88
C MET A 20 15.65 -5.71 0.30
N SER A 21 16.57 -5.05 1.01
CA SER A 21 17.30 -5.69 2.10
C SER A 21 16.34 -6.09 3.23
N VAL A 22 16.57 -7.26 3.83
CA VAL A 22 15.76 -7.78 4.97
C VAL A 22 15.63 -6.74 6.08
N LYS A 23 16.66 -5.92 6.28
CA LYS A 23 16.67 -4.82 7.25
C LYS A 23 15.62 -3.75 6.95
N ARG A 24 15.41 -3.41 5.67
CA ARG A 24 14.40 -2.42 5.25
C ARG A 24 12.99 -2.95 5.44
N ILE A 25 12.75 -4.24 5.20
CA ILE A 25 11.44 -4.88 5.42
C ILE A 25 11.06 -4.79 6.91
N TRP A 26 11.98 -5.12 7.81
CA TRP A 26 11.75 -5.02 9.25
C TRP A 26 11.44 -3.60 9.74
N ILE A 27 12.12 -2.59 9.16
CA ILE A 27 11.85 -1.19 9.47
C ILE A 27 10.42 -0.80 9.05
N VAL A 28 10.04 -1.11 7.80
CA VAL A 28 8.70 -0.76 7.31
C VAL A 28 7.62 -1.53 8.06
N PHE A 29 7.87 -2.79 8.38
CA PHE A 29 6.98 -3.60 9.23
C PHE A 29 6.74 -2.93 10.59
N ALA A 30 7.79 -2.45 11.26
CA ALA A 30 7.66 -1.76 12.54
C ALA A 30 6.83 -0.46 12.41
N TYR A 31 7.03 0.33 11.35
CA TYR A 31 6.20 1.50 11.08
C TYR A 31 4.72 1.14 10.85
N LEU A 32 4.45 0.12 10.04
CA LEU A 32 3.09 -0.35 9.79
C LEU A 32 2.42 -0.86 11.06
N LEU A 33 3.14 -1.60 11.89
CA LEU A 33 2.66 -2.08 13.18
C LEU A 33 2.32 -0.90 14.11
N GLY A 34 3.19 0.11 14.16
CA GLY A 34 2.95 1.34 14.93
C GLY A 34 1.71 2.09 14.48
N ILE A 35 1.56 2.33 13.17
CA ILE A 35 0.38 2.98 12.59
C ILE A 35 -0.88 2.18 12.92
N THR A 36 -0.85 0.86 12.72
CA THR A 36 -2.00 -0.02 12.98
C THR A 36 -2.37 -0.04 14.46
N SER A 37 -1.38 -0.07 15.35
CA SER A 37 -1.63 -0.03 16.79
C SER A 37 -2.26 1.31 17.21
N LEU A 38 -1.81 2.42 16.62
CA LEU A 38 -2.40 3.73 16.87
C LEU A 38 -3.84 3.81 16.34
N GLU A 39 -4.12 3.25 15.16
CA GLU A 39 -5.49 3.14 14.63
C GLU A 39 -6.42 2.40 15.60
N PHE A 40 -5.97 1.26 16.14
CA PHE A 40 -6.76 0.50 17.13
C PHE A 40 -6.97 1.27 18.43
N ILE A 41 -5.96 2.01 18.92
CA ILE A 41 -6.12 2.86 20.11
C ILE A 41 -7.15 3.96 19.84
N ILE A 42 -7.10 4.60 18.67
CA ILE A 42 -8.08 5.64 18.33
C ILE A 42 -9.49 5.04 18.25
N ALA A 43 -9.64 3.90 17.58
CA ALA A 43 -10.93 3.24 17.39
C ALA A 43 -11.53 2.68 18.69
N LEU A 44 -10.71 2.04 19.53
CA LEU A 44 -11.16 1.34 20.74
C LEU A 44 -11.15 2.22 22.00
N VAL A 45 -10.34 3.28 22.04
CA VAL A 45 -10.17 4.11 23.25
C VAL A 45 -10.73 5.52 23.04
N LEU A 46 -10.38 6.20 21.95
CA LEU A 46 -10.78 7.61 21.77
C LEU A 46 -12.25 7.80 21.39
N ILE A 47 -12.81 6.91 20.57
CA ILE A 47 -14.23 6.95 20.19
C ILE A 47 -15.16 6.74 21.40
N PRO A 48 -14.94 5.74 22.28
CA PRO A 48 -15.79 5.58 23.47
C PRO A 48 -15.52 6.60 24.59
N MET A 49 -14.37 7.29 24.58
CA MET A 49 -14.01 8.29 25.60
C MET A 49 -14.58 9.70 25.29
N GLY A 50 -15.39 9.84 24.24
CA GLY A 50 -16.14 11.08 23.97
C GLY A 50 -15.37 12.17 23.23
N LEU A 51 -14.28 11.82 22.52
CA LEU A 51 -13.70 12.76 21.56
C LEU A 51 -14.68 13.06 20.42
N ASN A 52 -14.56 14.26 19.86
CA ASN A 52 -15.33 14.67 18.70
C ASN A 52 -15.17 13.64 17.56
N HIS A 53 -16.24 12.89 17.29
CA HIS A 53 -16.26 11.79 16.32
C HIS A 53 -15.77 12.21 14.93
N GLY A 54 -15.99 13.47 14.54
CA GLY A 54 -15.51 14.00 13.27
C GLY A 54 -13.98 14.01 13.15
N LEU A 55 -13.29 14.47 14.20
CA LEU A 55 -11.82 14.52 14.19
C LEU A 55 -11.22 13.11 14.31
N ALA A 56 -11.77 12.27 15.18
CA ALA A 56 -11.32 10.90 15.36
C ALA A 56 -11.45 10.08 14.07
N ASN A 57 -12.60 10.18 13.37
CA ASN A 57 -12.80 9.51 12.09
C ASN A 57 -11.87 10.03 11.00
N PHE A 58 -11.70 11.35 10.90
CA PHE A 58 -10.79 11.93 9.91
C PHE A 58 -9.34 11.48 10.11
N THR A 59 -8.86 11.49 11.36
CA THR A 59 -7.53 11.00 11.70
C THR A 59 -7.38 9.50 11.44
N TYR A 60 -8.37 8.69 11.82
CA TYR A 60 -8.38 7.25 11.56
C TYR A 60 -8.29 6.95 10.06
N ILE A 61 -9.15 7.55 9.23
CA ILE A 61 -9.14 7.38 7.77
C ILE A 61 -7.77 7.78 7.18
N SER A 62 -7.20 8.90 7.65
CA SER A 62 -5.89 9.36 7.19
C SER A 62 -4.76 8.39 7.52
N LEU A 63 -4.75 7.82 8.72
CA LEU A 63 -3.80 6.78 9.14
C LEU A 63 -3.96 5.50 8.31
N THR A 64 -5.20 5.11 7.99
CA THR A 64 -5.48 3.94 7.15
C THR A 64 -4.95 4.12 5.73
N LEU A 65 -5.14 5.31 5.13
CA LEU A 65 -4.60 5.63 3.82
C LEU A 65 -3.07 5.61 3.81
N LEU A 66 -2.44 6.18 4.85
CA LEU A 66 -0.99 6.16 5.00
C LEU A 66 -0.49 4.71 5.10
N LYS A 67 -1.12 3.87 5.93
CA LYS A 67 -0.81 2.44 6.03
C LYS A 67 -0.89 1.74 4.68
N ALA A 68 -1.99 1.94 3.95
CA ALA A 68 -2.19 1.34 2.64
C ALA A 68 -1.09 1.74 1.64
N TYR A 69 -0.70 3.03 1.63
CA TYR A 69 0.41 3.50 0.80
C TYR A 69 1.72 2.79 1.13
N TYR A 70 2.07 2.65 2.41
CA TYR A 70 3.29 1.94 2.82
C TYR A 70 3.26 0.45 2.44
N ILE A 71 2.11 -0.22 2.54
CA ILE A 71 1.95 -1.62 2.10
C ILE A 71 2.22 -1.74 0.59
N ILE A 72 1.57 -0.91 -0.22
CA ILE A 72 1.68 -0.93 -1.68
C ILE A 72 3.12 -0.56 -2.12
N ALA A 73 3.69 0.49 -1.54
CA ALA A 73 5.02 0.96 -1.94
C ALA A 73 6.14 -0.03 -1.58
N TYR A 74 6.05 -0.71 -0.42
CA TYR A 74 7.15 -1.53 0.10
C TYR A 74 6.87 -3.05 0.05
N PHE A 75 5.69 -3.52 0.44
CA PHE A 75 5.41 -4.97 0.44
C PHE A 75 5.06 -5.50 -0.95
N MET A 76 4.44 -4.70 -1.81
CA MET A 76 4.20 -5.09 -3.21
C MET A 76 5.38 -4.79 -4.15
N HIS A 77 6.51 -4.27 -3.66
CA HIS A 77 7.71 -3.96 -4.47
C HIS A 77 7.41 -3.11 -5.72
N LEU A 78 6.34 -2.31 -5.69
CA LEU A 78 5.85 -1.57 -6.86
C LEU A 78 6.78 -0.43 -7.27
N ARG A 79 7.61 0.06 -6.34
CA ARG A 79 8.45 1.24 -6.56
C ARG A 79 9.69 0.99 -7.42
N PHE A 80 10.13 -0.26 -7.60
CA PHE A 80 11.40 -0.52 -8.29
C PHE A 80 11.30 -1.31 -9.59
N GLU A 81 10.24 -2.11 -9.84
CA GLU A 81 10.23 -2.95 -11.06
C GLU A 81 8.86 -3.20 -11.74
N LYS A 82 7.71 -2.86 -11.13
CA LYS A 82 6.41 -3.39 -11.61
C LYS A 82 5.35 -2.35 -11.94
N SER A 83 5.60 -1.53 -12.96
CA SER A 83 4.58 -0.64 -13.55
C SER A 83 3.28 -1.38 -13.94
N ALA A 84 3.39 -2.61 -14.44
CA ALA A 84 2.21 -3.43 -14.78
C ALA A 84 1.33 -3.76 -13.56
N MET A 85 1.96 -3.99 -12.39
CA MET A 85 1.21 -4.29 -11.18
C MET A 85 0.59 -3.01 -10.57
N ILE A 86 1.24 -1.84 -10.73
CA ILE A 86 0.64 -0.54 -10.37
C ILE A 86 -0.63 -0.35 -11.21
N THR A 87 -0.53 -0.51 -12.53
CA THR A 87 -1.67 -0.35 -13.44
C THR A 87 -2.81 -1.30 -13.09
N ALA A 88 -2.52 -2.56 -12.79
CA ALA A 88 -3.57 -3.53 -12.41
C ALA A 88 -4.32 -3.12 -11.13
N VAL A 89 -3.59 -2.69 -10.09
CA VAL A 89 -4.19 -2.23 -8.83
C VAL A 89 -4.97 -0.93 -9.05
N THR A 90 -4.41 0.04 -9.78
CA THR A 90 -5.07 1.33 -10.07
C THR A 90 -6.34 1.14 -10.89
N VAL A 91 -6.31 0.34 -11.96
CA VAL A 91 -7.48 0.03 -12.78
C VAL A 91 -8.53 -0.71 -11.96
N GLY A 92 -8.14 -1.68 -11.15
CA GLY A 92 -9.05 -2.38 -10.23
C GLY A 92 -9.72 -1.43 -9.23
N LEU A 93 -8.98 -0.49 -8.66
CA LEU A 93 -9.49 0.49 -7.70
C LEU A 93 -10.46 1.47 -8.36
N ILE A 94 -10.14 1.97 -9.56
CA ILE A 94 -11.04 2.81 -10.36
C ILE A 94 -12.33 2.04 -10.69
N PHE A 95 -12.21 0.78 -11.09
CA PHE A 95 -13.36 -0.07 -11.40
C PHE A 95 -14.27 -0.26 -10.18
N ILE A 96 -13.72 -0.50 -8.99
CA ILE A 96 -14.51 -0.62 -7.75
C ILE A 96 -15.25 0.68 -7.43
N VAL A 97 -14.58 1.84 -7.52
CA VAL A 97 -15.22 3.14 -7.26
C VAL A 97 -16.35 3.39 -8.26
N TYR A 98 -16.11 3.12 -9.55
CA TYR A 98 -17.12 3.24 -10.60
C TYR A 98 -18.31 2.31 -10.34
N PHE A 99 -18.05 1.06 -9.94
CA PHE A 99 -19.08 0.08 -9.62
C PHE A 99 -19.96 0.52 -8.44
N ILE A 100 -19.36 1.10 -7.38
CA ILE A 100 -20.12 1.64 -6.25
C ILE A 100 -21.07 2.76 -6.71
N VAL A 101 -20.58 3.69 -7.54
CA VAL A 101 -21.41 4.78 -8.10
C VAL A 101 -22.54 4.22 -8.96
N LEU A 102 -22.27 3.21 -9.79
CA LEU A 102 -23.28 2.56 -10.63
C LEU A 102 -24.36 1.91 -9.75
N MET A 103 -23.97 1.13 -8.74
CA MET A 103 -24.90 0.50 -7.79
C MET A 103 -25.74 1.52 -7.01
N LEU A 104 -25.15 2.64 -6.58
CA LEU A 104 -25.89 3.74 -5.93
C LEU A 104 -26.91 4.38 -6.88
N THR A 105 -26.55 4.57 -8.15
CA THR A 105 -27.41 5.18 -9.16
C THR A 105 -28.59 4.28 -9.51
N GLU A 106 -28.33 3.01 -9.83
CA GLU A 106 -29.36 2.01 -10.12
C GLU A 106 -30.25 1.75 -8.89
N GLY A 107 -29.64 1.62 -7.71
CA GLY A 107 -30.39 1.46 -6.46
C GLY A 107 -31.33 2.64 -6.18
N SER A 108 -30.87 3.87 -6.42
CA SER A 108 -31.70 5.07 -6.29
C SER A 108 -32.82 5.12 -7.34
N TYR A 109 -32.55 4.70 -8.58
CA TYR A 109 -33.54 4.67 -9.65
C TYR A 109 -34.66 3.67 -9.35
N LEU A 110 -34.31 2.46 -8.89
CA LEU A 110 -35.25 1.42 -8.49
C LEU A 110 -36.09 1.87 -7.28
N ASN A 111 -35.47 2.51 -6.28
CA ASN A 111 -36.20 3.02 -5.11
C ASN A 111 -37.26 4.07 -5.50
N LEU A 112 -36.96 4.94 -6.48
CA LEU A 112 -37.89 5.98 -6.95
C LEU A 112 -39.06 5.43 -7.80
N HIS A 113 -38.83 4.39 -8.61
CA HIS A 113 -39.82 3.92 -9.59
C HIS A 113 -40.56 2.63 -9.19
N MET A 114 -40.01 1.81 -8.30
CA MET A 114 -40.64 0.55 -7.85
C MET A 114 -41.28 0.64 -6.47
N ASN A 115 -41.06 1.73 -5.74
CA ASN A 115 -41.67 1.98 -4.43
C ASN A 115 -42.83 3.00 -4.52
N GLN A 116 -43.46 3.09 -5.71
CA GLN A 116 -44.71 3.79 -5.98
C GLN A 116 -45.83 2.75 -6.11
#